data_AF-A0A2A7DAP2-F1
#
_entry.id   AF-A0A2A7DAP2-F1
#
_cell.length_a   1.000
_cell.length_b   1.000
_cell.length_c   1.000
_cell.angle_alpha   90.00
_cell.angle_beta   90.00
_cell.angle_gamma   90.00
#
_symmetry.space_group_name_H-M   'P 1'
#
loop_
_entity.id
_entity.type
_entity.pdbx_description
1 polymer ?
#
loop_
_entity_poly.entity_id
_entity_poly.type
_entity_poly.pdbx_seq_one_letter_code
_entity_poly.pdbx_strand_id
1 'polypeptide(L)'
;MKGKKVLITSGGCLEKWDQVRGHTNMAKGTIGRIIAEELISKGAHVIYLHGYFAEKPNDINNQLELHPFEGIVDLQDKMKSIITHEKVDAVIMAAAGSDWVVDKICDQDGNALNMNGKISSDIAPIIHFQKAPKVLKQIKEWDPETVLVGFKLESDVNEEELFERAKNRMQEAKASIMIANSPHSLYSRGAVHYVIGQDGKGKSCNGKDETAKEIVKRLEVLCNHITVL
;
A
#
# COMPACT_ATOMS: atom_id res chain seq x y z
N MET A 1 0.15 -5.20 20.51
CA MET A 1 0.66 -6.01 19.36
C MET A 1 1.99 -6.75 19.67
N LYS A 2 2.30 -7.06 20.93
CA LYS A 2 3.60 -7.66 21.29
C LYS A 2 3.81 -9.03 20.64
N GLY A 3 4.96 -9.22 20.01
CA GLY A 3 5.34 -10.50 19.37
C GLY A 3 4.62 -10.78 18.05
N LYS A 4 3.85 -9.82 17.53
CA LYS A 4 3.20 -9.92 16.21
C LYS A 4 4.09 -9.33 15.13
N LYS A 5 4.11 -9.96 13.95
CA LYS A 5 4.83 -9.49 12.77
C LYS A 5 3.87 -8.86 11.77
N VAL A 6 4.10 -7.61 11.39
CA VAL A 6 3.23 -6.83 10.50
C VAL A 6 4.01 -6.34 9.29
N LEU A 7 3.54 -6.68 8.10
CA LEU A 7 4.06 -6.16 6.84
C LEU A 7 3.28 -4.91 6.44
N ILE A 8 3.97 -3.80 6.16
CA ILE A 8 3.35 -2.54 5.73
C ILE A 8 3.98 -2.13 4.41
N THR A 9 3.15 -1.80 3.42
CA THR A 9 3.60 -1.14 2.21
C THR A 9 3.32 0.36 2.31
N SER A 10 4.24 1.21 1.89
CA SER A 10 4.05 2.67 1.96
C SER A 10 4.73 3.47 0.86
N GLY A 11 4.17 4.63 0.54
CA GLY A 11 4.63 5.50 -0.54
C GLY A 11 4.04 5.13 -1.90
N GLY A 12 4.40 5.90 -2.94
CA GLY A 12 4.02 5.61 -4.32
C GLY A 12 4.98 4.65 -5.01
N CYS A 13 4.45 3.81 -5.89
CA CYS A 13 5.26 3.07 -6.87
C CYS A 13 5.97 4.02 -7.84
N LEU A 14 7.16 3.65 -8.30
CA LEU A 14 7.90 4.32 -9.36
C LEU A 14 8.07 3.35 -10.53
N GLU A 15 7.31 3.58 -11.59
CA GLU A 15 7.34 2.79 -12.81
C GLU A 15 8.32 3.43 -13.79
N LYS A 16 9.49 2.80 -13.92
CA LYS A 16 10.60 3.29 -14.75
C LYS A 16 10.24 3.27 -16.22
N TRP A 17 10.61 4.35 -16.90
CA TRP A 17 10.63 4.44 -18.36
C TRP A 17 12.00 3.99 -18.89
N ASP A 18 13.05 4.41 -18.18
CA ASP A 18 14.44 4.08 -18.44
C ASP A 18 15.24 4.08 -17.11
N GLN A 19 16.57 4.04 -17.17
CA GLN A 19 17.43 4.05 -15.97
C GLN A 19 17.48 5.40 -15.22
N VAL A 20 16.82 6.44 -15.72
CA VAL A 20 16.88 7.82 -15.19
C VAL A 20 15.49 8.37 -14.86
N ARG A 21 14.45 7.97 -15.58
CA ARG A 21 13.11 8.54 -15.53
C ARG A 21 12.06 7.47 -15.27
N GLY A 22 10.94 7.92 -14.71
CA GLY A 22 9.75 7.11 -14.49
C GLY A 22 8.57 7.99 -14.11
N HIS A 23 7.43 7.34 -13.90
CA HIS A 23 6.24 7.98 -13.36
C HIS A 23 5.91 7.41 -11.98
N THR A 24 5.31 8.22 -11.12
CA THR A 24 5.06 7.84 -9.73
C THR A 24 3.73 8.34 -9.20
N ASN A 25 3.16 7.57 -8.28
CA ASN A 25 1.99 7.98 -7.52
C ASN A 25 2.41 9.00 -6.42
N MET A 26 1.57 10.02 -6.18
CA MET A 26 1.90 11.16 -5.31
C MET A 26 1.90 10.86 -3.79
N ALA A 27 1.72 9.61 -3.38
CA ALA A 27 1.67 9.24 -1.98
C ALA A 27 3.05 9.33 -1.32
N LYS A 28 3.19 10.18 -0.30
CA LYS A 28 4.44 10.38 0.46
C LYS A 28 4.67 9.36 1.58
N GLY A 29 3.75 8.43 1.80
CA GLY A 29 3.88 7.41 2.85
C GLY A 29 3.57 7.88 4.28
N THR A 30 3.11 9.12 4.49
CA THR A 30 2.86 9.69 5.83
C THR A 30 1.98 8.80 6.72
N ILE A 31 0.85 8.27 6.20
CA ILE A 31 -0.04 7.42 6.99
C ILE A 31 0.60 6.06 7.31
N GLY A 32 1.31 5.46 6.36
CA GLY A 32 2.01 4.19 6.60
C GLY A 32 3.10 4.34 7.64
N ARG A 33 3.84 5.46 7.62
CA ARG A 33 4.81 5.80 8.67
C ARG A 33 4.16 5.89 10.05
N ILE A 34 3.06 6.64 10.17
CA ILE A 34 2.35 6.80 11.46
C ILE A 34 1.82 5.46 11.97
N ILE A 35 1.27 4.62 11.08
CA ILE A 35 0.81 3.26 11.44
C ILE A 35 1.97 2.41 11.94
N ALA A 36 3.12 2.44 11.25
CA ALA A 36 4.31 1.69 11.66
C ALA A 36 4.81 2.10 13.05
N GLU A 37 4.91 3.41 13.31
CA GLU A 37 5.34 3.95 14.61
C GLU A 37 4.38 3.54 15.74
N GLU A 38 3.05 3.59 15.50
CA GLU A 38 2.05 3.14 16.47
C GLU A 38 2.20 1.63 16.75
N LEU A 39 2.39 0.79 15.71
CA LEU A 39 2.58 -0.65 15.86
C LEU A 39 3.85 -1.01 16.65
N ILE A 40 4.98 -0.34 16.35
CA ILE A 40 6.24 -0.50 17.09
C ILE A 40 6.06 -0.10 18.56
N SER A 41 5.36 0.99 18.84
CA SER A 41 5.07 1.41 20.22
C SER A 41 4.24 0.36 21.00
N LYS A 42 3.48 -0.48 20.29
CA LYS A 42 2.69 -1.59 20.83
C LYS A 42 3.43 -2.93 20.82
N GLY A 43 4.73 -2.93 20.51
CA GLY A 43 5.63 -4.08 20.54
C GLY A 43 5.57 -5.00 19.32
N ALA A 44 5.03 -4.54 18.20
CA ALA A 44 5.00 -5.29 16.95
C ALA A 44 6.35 -5.23 16.23
N HIS A 45 6.75 -6.33 15.61
CA HIS A 45 7.84 -6.33 14.62
C HIS A 45 7.28 -5.89 13.27
N VAL A 46 7.79 -4.79 12.71
CA VAL A 46 7.28 -4.21 11.47
C VAL A 46 8.27 -4.44 10.34
N ILE A 47 7.80 -5.09 9.28
CA ILE A 47 8.48 -5.12 7.98
C ILE A 47 7.87 -4.01 7.14
N TYR A 48 8.68 -3.01 6.76
CA TYR A 48 8.22 -1.80 6.09
C TYR A 48 8.78 -1.73 4.67
N LEU A 49 7.95 -2.12 3.70
CA LEU A 49 8.24 -1.96 2.28
C LEU A 49 7.94 -0.51 1.89
N HIS A 50 8.94 0.22 1.40
CA HIS A 50 8.80 1.64 1.14
C HIS A 50 9.17 2.04 -0.29
N GLY A 51 8.33 2.90 -0.90
CA GLY A 51 8.60 3.49 -2.19
C GLY A 51 9.73 4.51 -2.11
N TYR A 52 10.20 4.96 -3.28
CA TYR A 52 11.38 5.83 -3.40
C TYR A 52 11.27 7.14 -2.59
N PHE A 53 10.09 7.78 -2.60
CA PHE A 53 9.83 9.06 -1.92
C PHE A 53 9.10 8.92 -0.57
N ALA A 54 9.01 7.70 -0.03
CA ALA A 54 8.27 7.45 1.19
C ALA A 54 8.97 8.02 2.44
N GLU A 55 8.20 8.66 3.30
CA GLU A 55 8.56 8.88 4.71
C GLU A 55 8.85 7.52 5.37
N LYS A 56 9.91 7.44 6.17
CA LYS A 56 10.31 6.22 6.89
C LYS A 56 10.05 6.38 8.39
N PRO A 57 9.55 5.35 9.09
CA PRO A 57 9.36 5.42 10.53
C PRO A 57 10.69 5.42 11.27
N ASN A 58 10.69 6.01 12.47
CA ASN A 58 11.84 5.92 13.37
C ASN A 58 11.84 4.57 14.08
N ASP A 59 12.97 3.86 14.04
CA ASP A 59 13.14 2.66 14.86
C ASP A 59 13.60 3.04 16.26
N ILE A 60 12.68 2.91 17.22
CA ILE A 60 12.95 3.21 18.63
C ILE A 60 13.32 1.96 19.45
N ASN A 61 13.09 0.74 18.92
CA ASN A 61 13.13 -0.49 19.72
C ASN A 61 13.80 -1.69 19.00
N ASN A 62 14.51 -1.49 17.88
CA ASN A 62 15.04 -2.54 17.02
C ASN A 62 13.93 -3.50 16.52
N GLN A 63 12.76 -2.96 16.20
CA GLN A 63 11.57 -3.71 15.76
C GLN A 63 11.15 -3.35 14.34
N LEU A 64 12.04 -2.71 13.57
CA LEU A 64 11.76 -2.25 12.22
C LEU A 64 12.74 -2.88 11.22
N GLU A 65 12.19 -3.48 10.17
CA GLU A 65 12.93 -3.80 8.95
C GLU A 65 12.51 -2.84 7.83
N LEU A 66 13.50 -2.26 7.14
CA LEU A 66 13.27 -1.34 6.02
C LEU A 66 13.71 -1.99 4.72
N HIS A 67 12.78 -2.12 3.77
CA HIS A 67 13.08 -2.67 2.45
C HIS A 67 12.52 -1.74 1.36
N PRO A 68 13.35 -1.24 0.44
CA PRO A 68 12.84 -0.43 -0.66
C PRO A 68 12.10 -1.30 -1.69
N PHE A 69 11.15 -0.69 -2.40
CA PHE A 69 10.59 -1.20 -3.65
C PHE A 69 10.55 -0.12 -4.73
N GLU A 70 10.50 -0.54 -5.99
CA GLU A 70 10.36 0.34 -7.15
C GLU A 70 8.90 0.40 -7.64
N GLY A 71 8.55 -0.41 -8.65
CA GLY A 71 7.21 -0.49 -9.22
C GLY A 71 6.33 -1.53 -8.54
N ILE A 72 5.10 -1.65 -9.02
CA ILE A 72 4.08 -2.55 -8.48
C ILE A 72 4.45 -4.03 -8.61
N VAL A 73 5.21 -4.41 -9.65
CA VAL A 73 5.69 -5.78 -9.85
C VAL A 73 6.75 -6.15 -8.82
N ASP A 74 7.74 -5.29 -8.61
CA ASP A 74 8.77 -5.49 -7.57
C ASP A 74 8.14 -5.54 -6.16
N LEU A 75 7.17 -4.65 -5.89
CA LEU A 75 6.40 -4.69 -4.65
C LEU A 75 5.67 -6.04 -4.49
N GLN A 76 4.98 -6.51 -5.53
CA GLN A 76 4.28 -7.80 -5.50
C GLN A 76 5.24 -8.95 -5.20
N ASP A 77 6.39 -9.02 -5.87
CA ASP A 77 7.36 -10.11 -5.72
C ASP A 77 7.98 -10.13 -4.32
N LYS A 78 8.35 -8.96 -3.78
CA LYS A 78 8.84 -8.82 -2.39
C LYS A 78 7.78 -9.25 -1.39
N MET A 79 6.55 -8.78 -1.55
CA MET A 79 5.45 -9.17 -0.66
C MET A 79 5.19 -10.67 -0.70
N LYS A 80 5.10 -11.26 -1.90
CA LYS A 80 4.91 -12.70 -2.07
C LYS A 80 6.02 -13.47 -1.39
N SER A 81 7.27 -13.09 -1.64
CA SER A 81 8.42 -13.75 -1.01
C SER A 81 8.34 -13.69 0.52
N ILE A 82 8.07 -12.53 1.11
CA ILE A 82 7.98 -12.40 2.57
C ILE A 82 6.82 -13.25 3.12
N ILE A 83 5.62 -13.08 2.56
CA ILE A 83 4.40 -13.71 3.08
C ILE A 83 4.46 -15.24 2.98
N THR A 84 5.12 -15.80 1.97
CA THR A 84 5.19 -17.27 1.80
C THR A 84 6.37 -17.93 2.52
N HIS A 85 7.38 -17.18 2.97
CA HIS A 85 8.58 -17.75 3.61
C HIS A 85 8.58 -17.62 5.13
N GLU A 86 7.77 -16.73 5.69
CA GLU A 86 7.65 -16.55 7.14
C GLU A 86 6.25 -16.14 7.56
N LYS A 87 5.93 -16.31 8.86
CA LYS A 87 4.62 -15.93 9.37
C LYS A 87 4.48 -14.41 9.48
N VAL A 88 3.51 -13.86 8.77
CA VAL A 88 3.05 -12.48 8.90
C VAL A 88 1.65 -12.50 9.52
N ASP A 89 1.47 -11.85 10.67
CA ASP A 89 0.16 -11.79 11.36
C ASP A 89 -0.80 -10.81 10.67
N ALA A 90 -0.26 -9.74 10.09
CA ALA A 90 -1.04 -8.74 9.36
C ALA A 90 -0.28 -8.10 8.20
N VAL A 91 -1.00 -7.79 7.12
CA VAL A 91 -0.52 -7.03 5.95
C VAL A 91 -1.34 -5.75 5.81
N ILE A 92 -0.66 -4.61 5.72
CA ILE A 92 -1.27 -3.29 5.55
C ILE A 92 -0.82 -2.70 4.22
N MET A 93 -1.75 -2.64 3.26
CA MET A 93 -1.53 -2.10 1.92
C MET A 93 -1.76 -0.60 1.86
N ALA A 94 -0.83 0.19 2.42
CA ALA A 94 -0.90 1.65 2.44
C ALA A 94 -0.09 2.31 1.30
N ALA A 95 0.64 1.55 0.49
CA ALA A 95 1.28 2.06 -0.72
C ALA A 95 0.25 2.42 -1.79
N ALA A 96 0.53 3.48 -2.54
CA ALA A 96 -0.20 3.80 -3.76
C ALA A 96 0.41 3.00 -4.93
N GLY A 97 -0.20 1.84 -5.18
CA GLY A 97 0.12 0.98 -6.33
C GLY A 97 -0.23 1.65 -7.66
N SER A 98 0.61 1.45 -8.68
CA SER A 98 0.31 1.91 -10.03
C SER A 98 -0.77 1.03 -10.67
N ASP A 99 -1.74 1.64 -11.35
CA ASP A 99 -2.75 0.90 -12.13
C ASP A 99 -2.24 0.49 -13.52
N TRP A 100 -1.12 1.09 -13.93
CA TRP A 100 -0.45 0.84 -15.20
C TRP A 100 1.05 0.63 -14.99
N VAL A 101 1.64 -0.18 -15.86
CA VAL A 101 3.10 -0.36 -15.98
C VAL A 101 3.51 -0.08 -17.43
N VAL A 102 4.79 0.24 -17.64
CA VAL A 102 5.33 0.44 -19.00
C VAL A 102 5.36 -0.91 -19.73
N ASP A 103 4.74 -0.97 -20.90
CA ASP A 103 4.81 -2.12 -21.81
C ASP A 103 5.98 -1.96 -22.79
N LYS A 104 5.99 -0.83 -23.52
CA LYS A 104 7.05 -0.48 -24.45
C LYS A 104 7.16 1.02 -24.62
N ILE A 105 8.31 1.46 -25.12
CA ILE A 105 8.57 2.85 -25.49
C ILE A 105 9.08 2.89 -26.93
N CYS A 106 8.55 3.80 -27.74
CA CYS A 106 8.99 4.02 -29.11
C CYS A 106 9.23 5.50 -29.41
N ASP A 107 9.91 5.80 -30.51
CA ASP A 107 9.93 7.14 -31.08
C ASP A 107 8.62 7.48 -31.82
N GLN A 108 8.57 8.65 -32.45
CA GLN A 108 7.40 9.12 -33.19
C GLN A 108 7.13 8.32 -34.48
N ASP A 109 8.15 7.66 -35.02
CA ASP A 109 8.05 6.82 -36.22
C ASP A 109 7.68 5.36 -35.89
N GLY A 110 7.56 5.03 -34.59
CA GLY A 110 7.19 3.71 -34.10
C GLY A 110 8.37 2.76 -33.88
N ASN A 111 9.62 3.23 -33.97
CA ASN A 111 10.78 2.40 -33.69
C ASN A 111 10.95 2.21 -32.17
N ALA A 112 11.18 0.96 -31.75
CA ALA A 112 11.37 0.65 -30.34
C ALA A 112 12.62 1.33 -29.77
N LEU A 113 12.47 1.95 -28.59
CA LEU A 113 13.56 2.56 -27.85
C LEU A 113 14.08 1.61 -26.76
N ASN A 114 15.38 1.64 -26.53
CA ASN A 114 16.02 0.82 -25.51
C ASN A 114 15.76 1.40 -24.11
N MET A 115 15.10 0.60 -23.25
CA MET A 115 14.78 0.97 -21.86
C MET A 115 15.90 0.63 -20.85
N ASN A 116 16.93 -0.12 -21.27
CA ASN A 116 18.05 -0.54 -20.41
C ASN A 116 19.13 0.54 -20.22
N GLY A 117 18.98 1.70 -20.86
CA GLY A 117 19.87 2.85 -20.73
C GLY A 117 19.08 4.15 -20.79
N LYS A 118 19.75 5.30 -20.69
CA LYS A 118 19.08 6.60 -20.79
C LYS A 118 18.59 6.82 -22.22
N ILE A 119 17.29 7.07 -22.40
CA ILE A 119 16.75 7.50 -23.71
C ILE A 119 17.19 8.96 -23.97
N SER A 120 17.68 9.26 -25.18
CA SER A 120 18.15 10.62 -25.53
C SER A 120 17.04 11.66 -25.32
N SER A 121 17.42 12.87 -24.90
CA SER A 121 16.50 14.02 -24.80
C SER A 121 16.04 14.55 -26.15
N ASP A 122 16.76 14.22 -27.23
CA ASP A 122 16.43 14.66 -28.58
C ASP A 122 15.26 13.86 -29.19
N ILE A 123 14.90 12.73 -28.55
CA ILE A 123 13.80 11.87 -28.95
C ILE A 123 12.65 12.12 -27.99
N ALA A 124 11.49 12.54 -28.52
CA ALA A 124 10.26 12.62 -27.76
C ALA A 124 9.57 11.23 -27.74
N PRO A 125 9.64 10.47 -26.64
CA PRO A 125 9.16 9.10 -26.62
C PRO A 125 7.63 9.02 -26.55
N ILE A 126 7.06 7.99 -27.17
CA ILE A 126 5.69 7.53 -26.95
C ILE A 126 5.75 6.34 -25.98
N ILE A 127 5.05 6.46 -24.85
CA ILE A 127 5.01 5.43 -23.81
C ILE A 127 3.70 4.66 -23.94
N HIS A 128 3.81 3.35 -24.14
CA HIS A 128 2.67 2.44 -24.13
C HIS A 128 2.54 1.82 -22.74
N PHE A 129 1.34 1.91 -22.18
CA PHE A 129 1.01 1.33 -20.88
C PHE A 129 0.20 0.05 -21.04
N GLN A 130 0.40 -0.87 -20.10
CA GLN A 130 -0.46 -2.02 -19.89
C GLN A 130 -0.98 -2.06 -18.45
N LYS A 131 -2.03 -2.85 -18.19
CA LYS A 131 -2.62 -2.96 -16.86
C LYS A 131 -1.63 -3.59 -15.88
N ALA A 132 -1.52 -2.98 -14.70
CA ALA A 132 -0.77 -3.54 -13.59
C ALA A 132 -1.47 -4.77 -12.96
N PRO A 133 -0.70 -5.68 -12.33
CA PRO A 133 -1.27 -6.77 -11.54
C PRO A 133 -2.08 -6.26 -10.34
N LYS A 134 -3.10 -7.02 -9.92
CA LYS A 134 -3.97 -6.67 -8.79
C LYS A 134 -3.50 -7.33 -7.49
N VAL A 135 -2.41 -6.80 -6.92
CA VAL A 135 -1.70 -7.33 -5.74
C VAL A 135 -2.61 -7.59 -4.53
N LEU A 136 -3.52 -6.66 -4.21
CA LEU A 136 -4.37 -6.77 -3.01
C LEU A 136 -5.16 -8.09 -2.95
N LYS A 137 -5.64 -8.60 -4.09
CA LYS A 137 -6.45 -9.84 -4.13
C LYS A 137 -5.60 -11.10 -3.95
N GLN A 138 -4.31 -11.02 -4.29
CA GLN A 138 -3.40 -12.16 -4.25
C GLN A 138 -2.89 -12.45 -2.82
N ILE A 139 -2.91 -11.46 -1.93
CA ILE A 139 -2.35 -11.60 -0.56
C ILE A 139 -2.99 -12.77 0.20
N LYS A 140 -4.33 -12.91 0.11
CA LYS A 140 -5.08 -13.99 0.75
C LYS A 140 -4.92 -15.35 0.06
N GLU A 141 -4.37 -15.37 -1.16
CA GLU A 141 -3.94 -16.61 -1.82
C GLU A 141 -2.58 -17.08 -1.31
N TRP A 142 -1.72 -16.14 -0.88
CA TRP A 142 -0.39 -16.43 -0.33
C TRP A 142 -0.45 -16.85 1.14
N ASP A 143 -1.26 -16.17 1.96
CA ASP A 143 -1.59 -16.58 3.33
C ASP A 143 -3.07 -16.25 3.61
N PRO A 144 -3.97 -17.25 3.69
CA PRO A 144 -5.38 -17.00 4.00
C PRO A 144 -5.59 -16.49 5.44
N GLU A 145 -4.67 -16.79 6.35
CA GLU A 145 -4.78 -16.48 7.78
C GLU A 145 -4.27 -15.06 8.11
N THR A 146 -3.41 -14.45 7.29
CA THR A 146 -2.92 -13.08 7.58
C THR A 146 -4.08 -12.08 7.63
N VAL A 147 -4.12 -11.22 8.64
CA VAL A 147 -5.11 -10.12 8.66
C VAL A 147 -4.77 -9.14 7.54
N LEU A 148 -5.73 -8.79 6.68
CA LEU A 148 -5.49 -7.90 5.54
C LEU A 148 -6.18 -6.56 5.72
N VAL A 149 -5.40 -5.48 5.66
CA VAL A 149 -5.86 -4.10 5.69
C VAL A 149 -5.61 -3.45 4.33
N GLY A 150 -6.69 -3.03 3.65
CA GLY A 150 -6.62 -2.33 2.37
C GLY A 150 -6.92 -0.84 2.49
N PHE A 151 -6.46 -0.06 1.50
CA PHE A 151 -6.85 1.33 1.31
C PHE A 151 -7.60 1.49 -0.01
N LYS A 152 -8.64 2.34 0.01
CA LYS A 152 -9.40 2.74 -1.17
C LYS A 152 -9.54 4.26 -1.19
N LEU A 153 -8.79 4.86 -2.10
CA LEU A 153 -8.90 6.26 -2.44
C LEU A 153 -9.87 6.42 -3.63
N GLU A 154 -10.83 7.34 -3.54
CA GLU A 154 -11.74 7.72 -4.63
C GLU A 154 -11.88 9.24 -4.72
N SER A 155 -11.87 9.78 -5.94
CA SER A 155 -12.16 11.20 -6.22
C SER A 155 -13.62 11.37 -6.62
N ASP A 156 -14.17 12.57 -6.36
CA ASP A 156 -15.43 13.05 -6.93
C ASP A 156 -16.67 12.19 -6.64
N VAL A 157 -16.65 11.43 -5.55
CA VAL A 157 -17.77 10.64 -5.05
C VAL A 157 -18.28 11.19 -3.73
N ASN A 158 -19.57 11.02 -3.46
CA ASN A 158 -20.14 11.32 -2.14
C ASN A 158 -19.72 10.24 -1.11
N GLU A 159 -20.04 10.47 0.16
CA GLU A 159 -19.68 9.54 1.25
C GLU A 159 -20.29 8.15 1.04
N GLU A 160 -21.57 8.05 0.71
CA GLU A 160 -22.28 6.78 0.52
C GLU A 160 -21.61 5.92 -0.56
N GLU A 161 -21.31 6.50 -1.72
CA GLU A 161 -20.64 5.83 -2.82
C GLU A 161 -19.19 5.43 -2.47
N LEU A 162 -18.46 6.30 -1.76
CA LEU A 162 -17.12 5.96 -1.26
C LEU A 162 -17.18 4.71 -0.36
N PHE A 163 -18.16 4.64 0.52
CA PHE A 163 -18.39 3.52 1.42
C PHE A 163 -18.75 2.23 0.68
N GLU A 164 -19.67 2.30 -0.28
CA GLU A 164 -20.07 1.15 -1.08
C GLU A 164 -18.89 0.58 -1.88
N ARG A 165 -18.14 1.45 -2.56
CA ARG A 165 -16.96 1.04 -3.33
C ARG A 165 -15.87 0.43 -2.44
N ALA A 166 -15.68 0.97 -1.24
CA ALA A 166 -14.75 0.40 -0.25
C ALA A 166 -15.21 -0.98 0.24
N LYS A 167 -16.51 -1.16 0.54
CA LYS A 167 -17.09 -2.46 0.92
C LYS A 167 -16.94 -3.51 -0.19
N ASN A 168 -17.24 -3.15 -1.43
CA ASN A 168 -17.07 -4.04 -2.58
C ASN A 168 -15.60 -4.47 -2.73
N ARG A 169 -14.67 -3.52 -2.68
CA ARG A 169 -13.23 -3.81 -2.75
C ARG A 169 -12.77 -4.70 -1.58
N MET A 170 -13.31 -4.47 -0.39
CA MET A 170 -13.00 -5.25 0.81
C MET A 170 -13.43 -6.71 0.65
N GLN A 171 -14.64 -6.96 0.15
CA GLN A 171 -15.16 -8.29 -0.12
C GLN A 171 -14.35 -9.01 -1.22
N GLU A 172 -14.08 -8.34 -2.34
CA GLU A 172 -13.31 -8.91 -3.44
C GLU A 172 -11.89 -9.33 -3.02
N ALA A 173 -11.26 -8.58 -2.12
CA ALA A 173 -9.93 -8.87 -1.60
C ALA A 173 -9.92 -9.80 -0.39
N LYS A 174 -11.10 -10.15 0.15
CA LYS A 174 -11.25 -10.82 1.45
C LYS A 174 -10.48 -10.10 2.57
N ALA A 175 -10.47 -8.77 2.53
CA ALA A 175 -9.80 -7.93 3.51
C ALA A 175 -10.59 -7.92 4.83
N SER A 176 -9.88 -7.81 5.95
CA SER A 176 -10.46 -7.71 7.29
C SER A 176 -10.80 -6.27 7.66
N ILE A 177 -10.06 -5.31 7.09
CA ILE A 177 -10.28 -3.87 7.27
C ILE A 177 -10.08 -3.17 5.93
N MET A 178 -10.92 -2.18 5.63
CA MET A 178 -10.75 -1.28 4.49
C MET A 178 -10.79 0.17 4.95
N ILE A 179 -9.82 0.97 4.51
CA ILE A 179 -9.80 2.40 4.77
C ILE A 179 -10.29 3.11 3.51
N ALA A 180 -11.35 3.90 3.63
CA ALA A 180 -11.86 4.73 2.55
C ALA A 180 -11.48 6.20 2.77
N ASN A 181 -10.98 6.88 1.74
CA ASN A 181 -10.51 8.26 1.82
C ASN A 181 -10.58 8.98 0.47
N SER A 182 -10.53 10.32 0.50
CA SER A 182 -10.50 11.17 -0.69
C SER A 182 -9.07 11.64 -1.04
N PRO A 183 -8.78 12.09 -2.28
CA PRO A 183 -7.46 12.58 -2.70
C PRO A 183 -6.85 13.65 -1.81
N HIS A 184 -7.68 14.48 -1.16
CA HIS A 184 -7.21 15.52 -0.23
C HIS A 184 -6.33 14.95 0.90
N SER A 185 -6.55 13.70 1.31
CA SER A 185 -5.74 13.00 2.31
C SER A 185 -4.28 12.77 1.93
N LEU A 186 -3.93 12.83 0.64
CA LEU A 186 -2.53 12.76 0.19
C LEU A 186 -1.73 13.98 0.69
N TYR A 187 -2.40 15.13 0.82
CA TYR A 187 -1.77 16.42 1.11
C TYR A 187 -2.09 16.96 2.51
N SER A 188 -3.13 16.44 3.16
CA SER A 188 -3.56 16.88 4.49
C SER A 188 -3.43 15.76 5.52
N ARG A 189 -2.75 16.05 6.64
CA ARG A 189 -2.70 15.16 7.81
C ARG A 189 -4.05 15.07 8.52
N GLY A 190 -4.86 16.11 8.45
CA GLY A 190 -6.19 16.20 9.09
C GLY A 190 -7.34 15.67 8.25
N ALA A 191 -7.10 15.14 7.05
CA ALA A 191 -8.16 14.61 6.20
C ALA A 191 -8.88 13.43 6.86
N VAL A 192 -10.20 13.38 6.69
CA VAL A 192 -11.04 12.31 7.20
C VAL A 192 -10.75 11.00 6.47
N HIS A 193 -10.73 9.91 7.24
CA HIS A 193 -10.71 8.54 6.72
C HIS A 193 -11.84 7.75 7.38
N TYR A 194 -12.41 6.79 6.65
CA TYR A 194 -13.39 5.86 7.18
C TYR A 194 -12.76 4.48 7.33
N VAL A 195 -12.70 3.96 8.56
CA VAL A 195 -12.16 2.63 8.85
C VAL A 195 -13.32 1.63 8.93
N ILE A 196 -13.42 0.77 7.92
CA ILE A 196 -14.53 -0.16 7.71
C ILE A 196 -14.11 -1.58 8.11
N GLY A 197 -14.92 -2.25 8.93
CA GLY A 197 -14.73 -3.63 9.35
C GLY A 197 -15.62 -4.62 8.61
N GLN A 198 -15.39 -5.92 8.81
CA GLN A 198 -16.18 -7.01 8.20
C GLN A 198 -17.64 -7.04 8.67
N ASP A 199 -17.92 -6.44 9.83
CA ASP A 199 -19.28 -6.22 10.34
C ASP A 199 -20.07 -5.15 9.55
N GLY A 200 -19.45 -4.56 8.51
CA GLY A 200 -20.02 -3.51 7.69
C GLY A 200 -20.05 -2.13 8.37
N LYS A 201 -19.57 -2.03 9.62
CA LYS A 201 -19.54 -0.78 10.38
C LYS A 201 -18.27 -0.01 10.05
N GLY A 202 -18.45 1.25 9.63
CA GLY A 202 -17.37 2.22 9.48
C GLY A 202 -17.26 3.13 10.67
N LYS A 203 -16.03 3.53 11.01
CA LYS A 203 -15.76 4.64 11.93
C LYS A 203 -15.07 5.76 11.17
N SER A 204 -15.65 6.96 11.20
CA SER A 204 -14.99 8.17 10.73
C SER A 204 -13.88 8.57 11.71
N CYS A 205 -12.69 8.87 11.17
CA CYS A 205 -11.51 9.25 11.91
C CYS A 205 -10.98 10.59 11.38
N ASN A 206 -10.74 11.55 12.26
CA ASN A 206 -10.28 12.88 11.91
C ASN A 206 -8.75 12.91 11.81
N GLY A 207 -8.24 12.70 10.60
CA GLY A 207 -6.82 12.74 10.31
C GLY A 207 -6.09 11.42 10.52
N LYS A 208 -4.86 11.38 9.99
CA LYS A 208 -4.02 10.17 9.88
C LYS A 208 -3.69 9.57 11.25
N ASP A 209 -3.56 10.39 12.29
CA ASP A 209 -3.24 9.94 13.65
C ASP A 209 -4.38 9.14 14.29
N GLU A 210 -5.62 9.63 14.19
CA GLU A 210 -6.79 8.90 14.68
C GLU A 210 -7.00 7.63 13.86
N THR A 211 -6.84 7.71 12.53
CA THR A 211 -6.94 6.57 11.64
C THR A 211 -5.94 5.47 12.00
N ALA A 212 -4.67 5.83 12.23
CA ALA A 212 -3.63 4.87 12.61
C ALA A 212 -3.96 4.15 13.92
N LYS A 213 -4.37 4.91 14.96
CA LYS A 213 -4.80 4.34 16.25
C LYS A 213 -5.99 3.40 16.11
N GLU A 214 -6.98 3.75 15.28
CA GLU A 214 -8.14 2.92 15.03
C GLU A 214 -7.78 1.63 14.28
N ILE A 215 -6.89 1.69 13.27
CA ILE A 215 -6.38 0.51 12.57
C ILE A 215 -5.68 -0.42 13.57
N VAL A 216 -4.75 0.10 14.36
CA VAL A 216 -3.99 -0.71 15.33
C VAL A 216 -4.90 -1.33 16.38
N LYS A 217 -5.88 -0.58 16.90
CA LYS A 217 -6.89 -1.10 17.83
C LYS A 217 -7.64 -2.30 17.25
N ARG A 218 -8.05 -2.23 15.97
CA ARG A 218 -8.76 -3.34 15.31
C ARG A 218 -7.83 -4.53 15.06
N LEU A 219 -6.57 -4.29 14.68
CA LEU A 219 -5.56 -5.34 14.54
C LEU A 219 -5.30 -6.08 15.85
N GLU A 220 -5.27 -5.38 16.99
CA GLU A 220 -5.09 -6.02 18.30
C GLU A 220 -6.19 -7.05 18.61
N VAL A 221 -7.43 -6.77 18.22
CA VAL A 221 -8.54 -7.73 18.37
C VAL A 221 -8.35 -8.90 17.39
N LEU A 222 -8.15 -8.61 16.11
CA LEU A 222 -8.11 -9.63 15.05
C LEU A 222 -6.92 -10.59 15.17
N CYS A 223 -5.72 -10.07 15.43
CA CYS A 223 -4.50 -10.88 15.53
C CYS A 223 -4.44 -11.72 16.82
N ASN A 224 -5.18 -11.35 17.87
CA ASN A 224 -5.26 -12.14 19.10
C ASN A 224 -6.26 -13.30 18.97
N HIS A 225 -7.34 -13.14 18.20
CA HIS A 225 -8.32 -14.22 17.97
C HIS A 225 -7.76 -15.37 17.12
N ILE A 226 -6.86 -15.08 16.17
CA ILE A 226 -6.22 -16.11 15.33
C ILE A 226 -5.27 -17.02 16.12
N THR A 227 -4.80 -16.60 17.29
CA THR A 227 -3.85 -17.39 18.11
C THR A 227 -4.54 -18.42 19.02
N VAL A 228 -5.88 -18.45 19.05
CA VAL A 228 -6.67 -19.28 19.98
C VAL A 228 -7.46 -20.40 19.25
N LEU A 229 -7.27 -20.54 17.94
CA LEU A 229 -7.82 -21.65 17.13
C LEU A 229 -6.68 -22.55 16.65
#